data_AF-A0A8J4UV33-F1
#
_entry.id   AF-A0A8J4UV33-F1
#
_cell.length_a   1.000
_cell.length_b   1.000
_cell.length_c   1.000
_cell.angle_alpha   90.00
_cell.angle_beta   90.00
_cell.angle_gamma   90.00
#
_symmetry.space_group_name_H-M   'P 1'
#
loop_
_entity.id
_entity.type
_entity.pdbx_description
1 polymer ?
#
loop_
_entity_poly.entity_id
_entity_poly.type
_entity_poly.pdbx_seq_one_letter_code
_entity_poly.pdbx_strand_id
1 'polypeptide(L)'
;MALFDQWEIPFIGKGWDHNEEPFVLDISFDGSGVVKKDSLSKIPEGTTTLCIKIGDAEEKKETKGRMKTKGSKGDNGESRYVEFPKGYIPLSVRTLSIEPSDSEIRPNVVYRGYWIPSSVTDLCIPSLPFPLSMIPEHIPYLYLYQQAEPIEIDMVPPTILYLSLIQSNLSHDLPNTIKELVLAINAPCDDIYIKPSFTSPIQLIYKCSECSSDKQVVSNSRLNIQTIIFFNKPLRLDAITLPSTLTSLILRPDTFNQSLAALDPLPPHLKYLSLPDTYEQPIYQNQHLP
;
A
#
# COMPACT_ATOMS: atom_id res chain seq x y z
N MET A 1 6.60 -4.23 18.55
CA MET A 1 7.64 -3.23 18.20
C MET A 1 8.49 -3.84 17.09
N ALA A 2 8.64 -3.14 15.94
CA ALA A 2 9.34 -3.53 14.71
C ALA A 2 8.60 -4.41 13.66
N LEU A 3 7.30 -4.19 13.40
CA LEU A 3 6.65 -4.75 12.20
C LEU A 3 6.76 -3.84 10.96
N PHE A 4 7.11 -2.56 11.09
CA PHE A 4 7.26 -1.65 9.94
C PHE A 4 8.69 -1.65 9.34
N ASP A 5 9.73 -1.93 10.13
CA ASP A 5 11.14 -1.90 9.67
C ASP A 5 11.51 -3.01 8.67
N GLN A 6 10.66 -4.02 8.47
CA GLN A 6 10.91 -5.11 7.51
C GLN A 6 10.16 -4.96 6.17
N TRP A 7 9.50 -3.81 5.96
CA TRP A 7 8.74 -3.51 4.75
C TRP A 7 9.41 -2.37 3.99
N GLU A 8 10.70 -2.52 3.71
CA GLU A 8 11.36 -1.82 2.59
C GLU A 8 10.80 -2.35 1.26
N ILE A 9 9.48 -2.33 1.09
CA ILE A 9 8.95 -2.07 -0.24
C ILE A 9 9.37 -0.62 -0.43
N PRO A 10 10.36 -0.30 -1.29
CA PRO A 10 10.59 1.08 -1.65
C PRO A 10 9.21 1.61 -2.03
N PHE A 11 8.73 2.65 -1.35
CA PHE A 11 7.51 3.32 -1.77
C PHE A 11 7.81 3.82 -3.19
N ILE A 12 7.48 3.04 -4.23
CA ILE A 12 7.71 3.42 -5.64
C ILE A 12 6.61 4.42 -6.03
N GLY A 13 6.38 5.41 -5.17
CA GLY A 13 5.59 6.57 -5.50
C GLY A 13 6.43 7.46 -6.35
N LYS A 14 5.96 7.75 -7.57
CA LYS A 14 6.67 8.63 -8.51
C LYS A 14 6.91 10.04 -7.95
N GLY A 15 6.21 10.43 -6.88
CA GLY A 15 6.37 11.71 -6.18
C GLY A 15 7.03 11.63 -4.80
N TRP A 16 7.36 10.44 -4.28
CA TRP A 16 7.98 10.33 -2.95
C TRP A 16 9.49 10.49 -3.06
N ASP A 17 10.02 11.62 -2.58
CA ASP A 17 11.48 11.76 -2.44
C ASP A 17 11.93 10.99 -1.19
N HIS A 18 12.53 9.82 -1.40
CA HIS A 18 13.07 8.99 -0.32
C HIS A 18 14.19 9.67 0.47
N ASN A 19 14.76 10.77 -0.05
CA ASN A 19 15.81 11.53 0.65
C ASN A 19 15.22 12.63 1.55
N GLU A 20 13.93 12.93 1.42
CA GLU A 20 13.26 13.93 2.24
C GLU A 20 12.65 13.26 3.47
N GLU A 21 13.15 13.61 4.65
CA GLU A 21 12.53 13.15 5.90
C GLU A 21 11.17 13.84 6.08
N PRO A 22 10.06 13.09 6.21
CA PRO A 22 8.75 13.68 6.39
C PRO A 22 8.67 14.41 7.73
N PHE A 23 8.00 15.57 7.77
CA PHE A 23 7.60 16.13 9.05
C PHE A 23 6.53 15.23 9.66
N VAL A 24 6.80 14.67 10.84
CA VAL A 24 5.88 13.78 11.54
C VAL A 24 5.06 14.56 12.56
N LEU A 25 3.73 14.50 12.40
CA LEU A 25 2.77 15.09 13.31
C LEU A 25 2.03 13.99 14.05
N ASP A 26 2.37 13.81 15.32
CA ASP A 26 1.67 12.88 16.20
C ASP A 26 0.38 13.51 16.75
N ILE A 27 -0.74 12.85 16.47
CA ILE A 27 -2.07 13.23 16.92
C ILE A 27 -2.57 12.16 17.87
N SER A 28 -2.88 12.60 19.09
CA SER A 28 -3.53 11.78 20.10
C SER A 28 -4.94 12.27 20.35
N PHE A 29 -5.88 11.33 20.48
CA PHE A 29 -7.26 11.67 20.86
C PHE A 29 -7.37 11.88 22.36
N ASP A 30 -8.02 12.96 22.77
CA ASP A 30 -8.41 13.17 24.17
C ASP A 30 -9.70 12.43 24.58
N GLY A 31 -10.16 11.51 23.73
CA GLY A 31 -11.43 10.80 23.87
C GLY A 31 -12.63 11.50 23.25
N SER A 32 -12.55 12.79 22.87
CA SER A 32 -13.64 13.52 22.22
C SER A 32 -13.72 13.31 20.71
N GLY A 33 -12.70 12.70 20.11
CA GLY A 33 -12.56 12.58 18.65
C GLY A 33 -12.03 13.84 17.96
N VAL A 34 -12.01 14.99 18.62
CA VAL A 34 -11.52 16.24 18.01
C VAL A 34 -10.03 16.43 18.28
N VAL A 35 -9.26 16.71 17.23
CA VAL A 35 -7.83 17.00 17.38
C VAL A 35 -7.65 18.38 18.03
N LYS A 36 -6.90 18.45 19.14
CA LYS A 36 -6.62 19.73 19.81
C LYS A 36 -5.77 20.63 18.92
N LYS A 37 -6.26 21.86 18.70
CA LYS A 37 -5.60 22.91 17.91
C LYS A 37 -4.16 23.20 18.34
N ASP A 38 -3.84 23.04 19.62
CA ASP A 38 -2.51 23.36 20.17
C ASP A 38 -1.43 22.33 19.83
N SER A 39 -1.81 21.07 19.58
CA SER A 39 -0.87 20.06 19.07
C SER A 39 -0.38 20.39 17.67
N LEU A 40 -1.13 21.24 17.00
CA LEU A 40 -1.12 21.34 15.57
C LEU A 40 -0.48 22.67 15.08
N SER A 41 -0.16 23.63 15.95
CA SER A 41 0.48 24.92 15.60
C SER A 41 1.97 24.80 15.24
N LYS A 42 2.41 23.58 14.87
CA LYS A 42 3.81 23.17 14.84
C LYS A 42 4.32 22.76 13.46
N ILE A 43 3.46 22.71 12.43
CA ILE A 43 3.90 22.35 11.08
C ILE A 43 4.73 23.53 10.52
N PRO A 44 6.03 23.36 10.25
CA PRO A 44 6.87 24.43 9.72
C PRO A 44 6.35 24.94 8.38
N GLU A 45 6.52 26.23 8.13
CA GLU A 45 6.29 26.78 6.79
C GLU A 45 7.29 26.15 5.81
N GLY A 46 6.81 25.75 4.62
CA GLY A 46 7.64 25.08 3.62
C GLY A 46 7.66 23.56 3.74
N THR A 47 6.97 22.94 4.71
CA THR A 47 6.79 21.48 4.73
C THR A 47 6.11 21.00 3.44
N THR A 48 6.80 20.15 2.70
CA THR A 48 6.43 19.51 1.43
C THR A 48 5.88 18.11 1.65
N THR A 49 6.46 17.37 2.59
CA THR A 49 6.05 16.02 2.97
C THR A 49 5.60 15.99 4.43
N LEU A 50 4.32 15.63 4.65
CA LEU A 50 3.70 15.56 5.97
C LEU A 50 3.22 14.13 6.24
N CYS A 51 3.71 13.53 7.33
CA CYS A 51 3.19 12.28 7.87
C CYS A 51 2.39 12.58 9.12
N ILE A 52 1.13 12.18 9.15
CA ILE A 52 0.25 12.35 10.30
C ILE A 52 0.07 11.00 10.97
N LYS A 53 0.67 10.83 12.14
CA LYS A 53 0.52 9.62 12.95
C LYS A 53 -0.62 9.78 13.91
N ILE A 54 -1.52 8.80 13.94
CA ILE A 54 -2.74 8.88 14.73
C ILE A 54 -2.75 7.74 15.72
N GLY A 55 -2.74 8.10 16.99
CA GLY A 55 -2.74 7.17 18.11
C GLY A 55 -3.87 7.44 19.06
N ASP A 56 -4.23 6.42 19.83
CA ASP A 56 -4.88 6.69 21.11
C ASP A 56 -3.90 7.54 21.93
N ALA A 57 -4.40 8.54 22.67
CA ALA A 57 -3.56 9.13 23.71
C ALA A 57 -3.12 7.95 24.59
N GLU A 58 -1.81 7.68 24.64
CA GLU A 58 -1.29 6.73 25.60
C GLU A 58 -1.95 7.08 26.92
N GLU A 59 -2.73 6.14 27.45
CA GLU A 59 -3.22 6.21 28.80
C GLU A 59 -1.93 6.26 29.62
N LYS A 60 -1.43 7.49 29.90
CA LYS A 60 -0.22 7.72 30.66
C LYS A 60 -0.45 6.94 31.92
N LYS A 61 0.13 5.75 32.00
CA LYS A 61 0.05 4.88 33.16
C LYS A 61 0.80 5.63 34.23
N GLU A 62 0.10 6.51 34.95
CA GLU A 62 0.51 7.03 36.24
C GLU A 62 0.67 5.81 37.15
N THR A 63 1.87 5.25 37.10
CA THR A 63 2.35 4.26 38.04
C THR A 63 2.67 5.00 39.33
N LYS A 64 1.62 5.35 40.10
CA LYS A 64 1.68 5.59 41.54
C LYS A 64 0.29 5.80 42.12
N GLY A 65 -0.18 4.83 42.91
CA GLY A 65 -1.33 5.01 43.80
C GLY A 65 -2.58 4.28 43.34
N ARG A 66 -2.69 3.04 43.81
CA ARG A 66 -3.84 2.15 43.68
C ARG A 66 -5.14 2.82 44.13
N MET A 67 -5.94 3.33 43.19
CA MET A 67 -7.36 3.62 43.40
C MET A 67 -8.16 2.86 42.34
N LYS A 68 -8.86 1.81 42.77
CA LYS A 68 -9.75 1.02 41.91
C LYS A 68 -10.96 1.87 41.53
N THR A 69 -10.94 2.50 40.37
CA THR A 69 -12.17 2.92 39.70
C THR A 69 -12.76 1.70 38.99
N LYS A 70 -13.99 1.34 39.34
CA LYS A 70 -14.80 0.38 38.58
C LYS A 70 -15.13 1.04 37.23
N GLY A 71 -14.32 0.77 36.21
CA GLY A 71 -14.62 1.16 34.84
C GLY A 71 -15.87 0.44 34.37
N SER A 72 -16.95 1.19 34.16
CA SER A 72 -18.10 0.73 33.38
C SER A 72 -17.62 0.43 31.96
N LYS A 73 -17.79 -0.82 31.51
CA LYS A 73 -17.79 -1.19 30.10
C LYS A 73 -18.91 -0.42 29.39
N GLY A 74 -18.62 0.79 28.93
CA GLY A 74 -19.42 1.48 27.92
C GLY A 74 -18.91 1.03 26.56
N ASP A 75 -19.26 -0.20 26.18
CA ASP A 75 -18.87 -0.87 24.94
C ASP A 75 -19.81 -0.48 23.78
N ASN A 76 -20.17 0.81 23.72
CA ASN A 76 -20.93 1.32 22.60
C ASN A 76 -19.90 1.59 21.51
N GLY A 77 -19.82 0.73 20.50
CA GLY A 77 -18.88 0.82 19.38
C GLY A 77 -19.07 2.06 18.49
N GLU A 78 -19.09 3.26 19.08
CA GLU A 78 -19.17 4.53 18.38
C GLU A 78 -17.85 4.75 17.62
N SER A 79 -17.98 4.91 16.31
CA SER A 79 -16.88 5.32 15.45
C SER A 79 -16.37 6.69 15.88
N ARG A 80 -15.06 6.82 16.08
CA ARG A 80 -14.38 8.09 16.33
C ARG A 80 -14.05 8.72 14.98
N TYR A 81 -14.26 10.02 14.84
CA TYR A 81 -13.96 10.72 13.60
C TYR A 81 -12.74 11.63 13.76
N VAL A 82 -11.78 11.57 12.83
CA VAL A 82 -10.74 12.60 12.72
C VAL A 82 -11.17 13.63 11.69
N GLU A 83 -11.26 14.88 12.13
CA GLU A 83 -11.46 16.02 11.24
C GLU A 83 -10.37 17.07 11.47
N PHE A 84 -9.70 17.47 10.39
CA PHE A 84 -8.74 18.56 10.38
C PHE A 84 -9.47 19.86 10.05
N PRO A 85 -9.31 20.97 10.78
CA PRO A 85 -9.93 22.23 10.37
C PRO A 85 -9.50 22.71 8.98
N LYS A 86 -10.26 23.61 8.36
CA LYS A 86 -9.82 24.26 7.11
C LYS A 86 -8.48 24.97 7.30
N GLY A 87 -7.58 24.81 6.32
CA GLY A 87 -6.28 25.49 6.32
C GLY A 87 -5.27 24.91 7.30
N TYR A 88 -5.56 23.73 7.85
CA TYR A 88 -4.68 23.09 8.82
C TYR A 88 -3.40 22.55 8.19
N ILE A 89 -3.54 21.89 7.05
CA ILE A 89 -2.43 21.37 6.27
C ILE A 89 -1.92 22.53 5.40
N PRO A 90 -0.63 22.93 5.53
CA PRO A 90 -0.08 24.01 4.72
C PRO A 90 -0.19 23.74 3.22
N LEU A 91 -0.38 24.79 2.42
CA LEU A 91 -0.43 24.69 0.95
C LEU A 91 0.93 24.31 0.32
N SER A 92 2.00 24.30 1.10
CA SER A 92 3.30 23.76 0.69
C SER A 92 3.31 22.24 0.63
N VAL A 93 2.42 21.56 1.35
CA VAL A 93 2.38 20.09 1.41
C VAL A 93 1.93 19.54 0.06
N ARG A 94 2.78 18.70 -0.53
CA ARG A 94 2.57 17.93 -1.77
C ARG A 94 2.30 16.47 -1.48
N THR A 95 2.94 15.93 -0.44
CA THR A 95 2.82 14.53 -0.06
C THR A 95 2.22 14.44 1.33
N LEU A 96 1.09 13.75 1.45
CA LEU A 96 0.38 13.55 2.71
C LEU A 96 0.27 12.05 3.00
N SER A 97 0.92 11.61 4.07
CA SER A 97 0.72 10.30 4.68
C SER A 97 -0.14 10.42 5.91
N ILE A 98 -1.08 9.50 6.06
CA ILE A 98 -1.78 9.24 7.30
C ILE A 98 -1.30 7.87 7.75
N GLU A 99 -0.88 7.74 9.00
CA GLU A 99 -0.32 6.50 9.54
C GLU A 99 -0.92 6.19 10.90
N PRO A 100 -1.07 4.90 11.23
CA PRO A 100 -1.24 4.50 12.62
C PRO A 100 -0.03 4.91 13.44
N SER A 101 -0.22 5.48 14.64
CA SER A 101 0.93 5.60 15.57
C SER A 101 1.36 4.22 16.07
N ASP A 102 0.39 3.32 16.25
CA ASP A 102 0.58 1.97 16.77
C ASP A 102 0.09 0.91 15.78
N SER A 103 0.78 -0.25 15.80
CA SER A 103 0.41 -1.42 14.99
C SER A 103 -0.94 -2.05 15.37
N GLU A 104 -1.56 -1.61 16.47
CA GLU A 104 -2.82 -2.15 17.00
C GLU A 104 -3.97 -1.14 16.93
N ILE A 105 -4.04 -0.32 15.87
CA ILE A 105 -5.18 0.59 15.72
C ILE A 105 -6.49 -0.20 15.75
N ARG A 106 -7.37 0.25 16.65
CA ARG A 106 -8.74 -0.25 16.73
C ARG A 106 -9.49 0.18 15.47
N PRO A 107 -10.29 -0.71 14.86
CA PRO A 107 -10.96 -0.50 13.57
C PRO A 107 -12.01 0.63 13.54
N ASN A 108 -12.15 1.43 14.59
CA ASN A 108 -13.25 2.35 14.78
C ASN A 108 -12.90 3.82 14.54
N VAL A 109 -11.69 4.15 14.04
CA VAL A 109 -11.34 5.53 13.66
C VAL A 109 -11.66 5.76 12.19
N VAL A 110 -12.70 6.56 11.93
CA VAL A 110 -13.15 6.97 10.61
C VAL A 110 -12.62 8.36 10.29
N TYR A 111 -12.20 8.58 9.06
CA TYR A 111 -11.59 9.84 8.65
C TYR A 111 -12.55 10.65 7.81
N ARG A 112 -12.54 11.97 8.02
CA ARG A 112 -13.26 12.91 7.16
C ARG A 112 -12.27 13.73 6.34
N GLY A 113 -12.09 13.33 5.08
CA GLY A 113 -11.14 13.91 4.12
C GLY A 113 -11.45 15.31 3.57
N TYR A 114 -12.44 16.05 4.10
CA TYR A 114 -12.89 17.34 3.54
C TYR A 114 -11.85 18.47 3.51
N TRP A 115 -10.63 18.23 3.99
CA TRP A 115 -9.64 19.27 4.27
C TRP A 115 -8.24 18.98 3.72
N ILE A 116 -8.10 17.99 2.84
CA ILE A 116 -6.86 17.77 2.09
C ILE A 116 -6.71 18.93 1.09
N PRO A 117 -5.65 19.76 1.21
CA PRO A 117 -5.51 20.93 0.36
C PRO A 117 -5.23 20.52 -1.10
N SER A 118 -5.61 21.39 -2.04
CA SER A 118 -5.39 21.21 -3.48
C SER A 118 -3.91 21.11 -3.88
N SER A 119 -3.02 21.42 -2.94
CA SER A 119 -1.58 21.30 -3.07
C SER A 119 -1.10 19.86 -3.02
N VAL A 120 -1.83 18.96 -2.36
CA VAL A 120 -1.46 17.55 -2.21
C VAL A 120 -1.64 16.86 -3.55
N THR A 121 -0.59 16.19 -4.01
CA THR A 121 -0.58 15.37 -5.22
C THR A 121 -0.50 13.88 -4.89
N ASP A 122 0.12 13.55 -3.76
CA ASP A 122 0.41 12.19 -3.33
C ASP A 122 -0.26 11.93 -1.99
N LEU A 123 -1.23 11.01 -1.98
CA LEU A 123 -2.01 10.68 -0.78
C LEU A 123 -1.81 9.23 -0.37
N CYS A 124 -1.33 9.06 0.86
CA CYS A 124 -0.96 7.81 1.48
C CYS A 124 -1.93 7.48 2.62
N ILE A 125 -2.72 6.42 2.46
CA ILE A 125 -3.77 6.03 3.41
C ILE A 125 -3.58 4.55 3.84
N PRO A 126 -3.50 4.26 5.14
CA PRO A 126 -3.33 2.92 5.67
C PRO A 126 -4.68 2.22 5.86
N SER A 127 -4.64 1.04 6.47
CA SER A 127 -5.83 0.24 6.80
C SER A 127 -6.71 0.99 7.78
N LEU A 128 -7.62 1.79 7.25
CA LEU A 128 -8.61 2.52 8.00
C LEU A 128 -9.92 2.38 7.27
N PRO A 129 -11.06 2.41 7.98
CA PRO A 129 -12.34 2.69 7.36
C PRO A 129 -12.32 4.14 6.85
N PHE A 130 -11.62 4.36 5.74
CA PHE A 130 -11.53 5.60 5.02
C PHE A 130 -12.47 5.47 3.82
N PRO A 131 -13.65 6.11 3.84
CA PRO A 131 -14.52 6.12 2.68
C PRO A 131 -13.76 6.77 1.52
N LEU A 132 -13.41 6.00 0.48
CA LEU A 132 -12.60 6.53 -0.62
C LEU A 132 -13.34 7.63 -1.40
N SER A 133 -14.67 7.70 -1.26
CA SER A 133 -15.49 8.83 -1.72
C SER A 133 -15.13 10.19 -1.10
N MET A 134 -14.33 10.19 -0.03
CA MET A 134 -13.78 11.40 0.59
C MET A 134 -12.40 11.80 0.06
N ILE A 135 -11.81 11.02 -0.85
CA ILE A 135 -10.57 11.39 -1.52
C ILE A 135 -10.90 12.55 -2.48
N PRO A 136 -10.21 13.69 -2.38
CA PRO A 136 -10.44 14.80 -3.28
C PRO A 136 -10.14 14.43 -4.74
N GLU A 137 -10.95 14.96 -5.65
CA GLU A 137 -10.77 14.73 -7.09
C GLU A 137 -9.47 15.35 -7.64
N HIS A 138 -8.73 16.19 -6.91
CA HIS A 138 -7.47 16.73 -7.42
C HIS A 138 -6.26 15.81 -7.20
N ILE A 139 -6.41 14.67 -6.53
CA ILE A 139 -5.31 13.75 -6.21
C ILE A 139 -4.98 12.86 -7.42
N PRO A 140 -3.80 12.95 -8.04
CA PRO A 140 -3.38 12.04 -9.12
C PRO A 140 -2.75 10.73 -8.64
N TYR A 141 -2.10 10.70 -7.46
CA TYR A 141 -1.36 9.55 -6.95
C TYR A 141 -1.97 9.08 -5.62
N LEU A 142 -2.49 7.85 -5.60
CA LEU A 142 -3.13 7.25 -4.42
C LEU A 142 -2.42 5.96 -4.01
N TYR A 143 -2.12 5.85 -2.72
CA TYR A 143 -1.40 4.74 -2.13
C TYR A 143 -2.24 4.12 -0.98
N LEU A 144 -2.76 2.92 -1.29
CA LEU A 144 -3.54 1.96 -0.50
C LEU A 144 -2.70 1.00 0.34
N TYR A 145 -2.76 0.94 1.68
CA TYR A 145 -2.15 -0.19 2.44
C TYR A 145 -3.18 -0.94 3.28
N GLN A 146 -3.05 -2.26 3.31
CA GLN A 146 -3.68 -3.16 4.29
C GLN A 146 -5.20 -3.06 4.37
N GLN A 147 -5.90 -2.73 3.29
CA GLN A 147 -7.35 -2.55 3.34
C GLN A 147 -8.04 -3.86 3.80
N ALA A 148 -8.77 -3.78 4.91
CA ALA A 148 -9.45 -4.93 5.50
C ALA A 148 -10.62 -5.40 4.64
N GLU A 149 -11.29 -4.45 3.99
CA GLU A 149 -12.37 -4.70 3.05
C GLU A 149 -11.89 -4.57 1.60
N PRO A 150 -12.47 -5.33 0.66
CA PRO A 150 -12.21 -5.12 -0.75
C PRO A 150 -12.54 -3.69 -1.17
N ILE A 151 -11.67 -3.08 -1.97
CA ILE A 151 -11.89 -1.72 -2.47
C ILE A 151 -12.99 -1.74 -3.53
N GLU A 152 -14.11 -1.09 -3.24
CA GLU A 152 -15.16 -0.83 -4.21
C GLU A 152 -14.75 0.32 -5.16
N ILE A 153 -15.04 0.13 -6.45
CA ILE A 153 -14.36 0.93 -7.47
C ILE A 153 -14.94 2.32 -7.70
N ASP A 154 -16.24 2.43 -7.51
CA ASP A 154 -16.98 3.67 -7.55
C ASP A 154 -16.51 4.64 -6.46
N MET A 155 -15.74 4.12 -5.49
CA MET A 155 -15.11 4.94 -4.47
C MET A 155 -13.74 5.49 -4.88
N VAL A 156 -13.07 4.97 -5.91
CA VAL A 156 -11.79 5.53 -6.38
C VAL A 156 -12.06 6.70 -7.34
N PRO A 157 -11.60 7.93 -7.02
CA PRO A 157 -11.85 9.07 -7.90
C PRO A 157 -11.35 8.83 -9.33
N PRO A 158 -12.08 9.27 -10.37
CA PRO A 158 -11.66 9.08 -11.75
C PRO A 158 -10.38 9.86 -12.09
N THR A 159 -9.94 10.77 -11.23
CA THR A 159 -8.73 11.56 -11.42
C THR A 159 -7.45 10.85 -10.98
N ILE A 160 -7.56 9.71 -10.28
CA ILE A 160 -6.40 8.89 -9.94
C ILE A 160 -5.76 8.37 -11.23
N LEU A 161 -4.48 8.71 -11.44
CA LEU A 161 -3.67 8.25 -12.56
C LEU A 161 -2.76 7.09 -12.18
N TYR A 162 -2.36 7.04 -10.91
CA TYR A 162 -1.51 6.02 -10.35
C TYR A 162 -2.15 5.50 -9.06
N LEU A 163 -2.33 4.19 -9.00
CA LEU A 163 -2.87 3.52 -7.82
C LEU A 163 -1.90 2.45 -7.35
N SER A 164 -1.48 2.53 -6.10
CA SER A 164 -0.71 1.45 -5.43
C SER A 164 -1.57 0.80 -4.37
N LEU A 165 -1.73 -0.52 -4.43
CA LEU A 165 -2.50 -1.31 -3.48
C LEU A 165 -1.60 -2.35 -2.84
N ILE A 166 -1.20 -2.09 -1.61
CA ILE A 166 -0.38 -2.97 -0.79
C ILE A 166 -1.31 -3.74 0.15
N GLN A 167 -1.23 -5.06 0.15
CA GLN A 167 -2.00 -5.97 1.00
C GLN A 167 -3.51 -5.70 0.96
N SER A 168 -4.04 -5.40 -0.23
CA SER A 168 -5.44 -5.04 -0.41
C SER A 168 -6.06 -5.89 -1.51
N ASN A 169 -7.35 -6.18 -1.39
CA ASN A 169 -8.12 -6.93 -2.38
C ASN A 169 -8.90 -5.97 -3.29
N LEU A 170 -9.00 -6.31 -4.56
CA LEU A 170 -9.85 -5.63 -5.54
C LEU A 170 -11.06 -6.51 -5.86
N SER A 171 -12.27 -5.97 -5.72
CA SER A 171 -13.52 -6.70 -6.04
C SER A 171 -14.09 -6.33 -7.41
N HIS A 172 -13.67 -5.21 -8.00
CA HIS A 172 -14.34 -4.59 -9.16
C HIS A 172 -13.37 -3.99 -10.20
N ASP A 173 -13.93 -3.43 -11.28
CA ASP A 173 -13.22 -2.94 -12.48
C ASP A 173 -12.59 -1.59 -12.25
N LEU A 174 -11.25 -1.50 -12.25
CA LEU A 174 -10.52 -0.24 -12.10
C LEU A 174 -10.96 0.83 -13.11
N PRO A 175 -11.02 2.12 -12.70
CA PRO A 175 -11.24 3.21 -13.64
C PRO A 175 -10.21 3.15 -14.77
N ASN A 176 -10.67 3.38 -16.00
CA ASN A 176 -9.78 3.41 -17.18
C ASN A 176 -8.80 4.60 -17.17
N THR A 177 -8.94 5.50 -16.20
CA THR A 177 -8.07 6.66 -16.00
C THR A 177 -6.76 6.29 -15.33
N ILE A 178 -6.69 5.15 -14.64
CA ILE A 178 -5.46 4.65 -14.05
C ILE A 178 -4.52 4.22 -15.18
N LYS A 179 -3.37 4.89 -15.23
CA LYS A 179 -2.29 4.65 -16.20
C LYS A 179 -1.28 3.64 -15.69
N GLU A 180 -1.17 3.53 -14.37
CA GLU A 180 -0.22 2.65 -13.71
C GLU A 180 -0.84 2.11 -12.43
N LEU A 181 -0.89 0.80 -12.33
CA LEU A 181 -1.36 0.08 -11.16
C LEU A 181 -0.19 -0.68 -10.56
N VAL A 182 0.08 -0.43 -9.28
CA VAL A 182 0.98 -1.24 -8.47
C VAL A 182 0.14 -2.10 -7.54
N LEU A 183 0.30 -3.42 -7.62
CA LEU A 183 -0.34 -4.34 -6.68
C LEU A 183 0.76 -5.06 -5.90
N ALA A 184 0.75 -4.92 -4.58
CA ALA A 184 1.65 -5.57 -3.64
C ALA A 184 0.86 -6.55 -2.76
N ILE A 185 0.63 -7.76 -3.27
CA ILE A 185 -0.36 -8.68 -2.68
C ILE A 185 0.32 -9.62 -1.70
N ASN A 186 -0.26 -9.75 -0.49
CA ASN A 186 0.22 -10.65 0.58
C ASN A 186 -0.79 -11.75 0.94
N ALA A 187 -1.78 -11.97 0.07
CA ALA A 187 -2.78 -13.02 0.18
C ALA A 187 -2.34 -14.28 -0.62
N PRO A 188 -2.91 -15.48 -0.33
CA PRO A 188 -2.72 -16.64 -1.18
C PRO A 188 -3.13 -16.34 -2.63
N CYS A 189 -2.36 -16.89 -3.57
CA CYS A 189 -2.36 -16.54 -5.00
C CYS A 189 -3.70 -16.79 -5.72
N ASP A 190 -4.59 -17.58 -5.11
CA ASP A 190 -5.76 -18.15 -5.75
C ASP A 190 -6.93 -17.16 -5.95
N ASP A 191 -6.89 -15.98 -5.31
CA ASP A 191 -8.03 -15.03 -5.28
C ASP A 191 -7.82 -13.72 -6.05
N ILE A 192 -6.72 -13.55 -6.79
CA ILE A 192 -6.43 -12.27 -7.48
C ILE A 192 -7.17 -12.23 -8.81
N TYR A 193 -8.42 -11.77 -8.77
CA TYR A 193 -9.21 -11.52 -9.97
C TYR A 193 -9.16 -10.04 -10.38
N ILE A 194 -8.30 -9.70 -11.34
CA ILE A 194 -8.36 -8.41 -12.03
C ILE A 194 -9.12 -8.63 -13.33
N LYS A 195 -10.22 -7.89 -13.54
CA LYS A 195 -11.02 -8.11 -14.73
C LYS A 195 -10.24 -7.71 -16.01
N PRO A 196 -10.45 -8.44 -17.10
CA PRO A 196 -9.85 -8.21 -18.42
C PRO A 196 -9.89 -6.83 -19.08
N SER A 197 -10.71 -5.90 -18.60
CA SER A 197 -10.96 -4.62 -19.28
C SER A 197 -9.87 -3.56 -19.05
N PHE A 198 -8.91 -3.84 -18.17
CA PHE A 198 -7.83 -2.90 -17.88
C PHE A 198 -6.73 -2.97 -18.96
N THR A 199 -6.63 -1.92 -19.78
CA THR A 199 -5.69 -1.87 -20.91
C THR A 199 -4.36 -1.17 -20.60
N SER A 200 -4.32 -0.39 -19.52
CA SER A 200 -3.13 0.35 -19.12
C SER A 200 -2.03 -0.60 -18.59
N PRO A 201 -0.75 -0.19 -18.69
CA PRO A 201 0.34 -0.93 -18.07
C PRO A 201 0.11 -1.22 -16.58
N ILE A 202 0.34 -2.46 -16.17
CA ILE A 202 0.31 -2.88 -14.76
C ILE A 202 1.73 -3.26 -14.33
N GLN A 203 2.15 -2.74 -13.19
CA GLN A 203 3.31 -3.23 -12.46
C GLN A 203 2.81 -4.11 -11.32
N LEU A 204 3.03 -5.42 -11.42
CA LEU A 204 2.64 -6.36 -10.40
C LEU A 204 3.82 -6.61 -9.47
N ILE A 205 3.72 -6.17 -8.22
CA ILE A 205 4.70 -6.48 -7.18
C ILE A 205 4.17 -7.66 -6.38
N TYR A 206 4.65 -8.86 -6.67
CA TYR A 206 4.22 -10.04 -5.96
C TYR A 206 5.05 -10.26 -4.69
N LYS A 207 4.44 -10.13 -3.50
CA LYS A 207 5.10 -10.40 -2.21
C LYS A 207 4.32 -11.47 -1.47
N CYS A 208 4.59 -12.74 -1.74
CA CYS A 208 3.86 -13.82 -1.06
C CYS A 208 4.53 -14.25 0.23
N SER A 209 3.99 -13.84 1.37
CA SER A 209 4.46 -14.34 2.65
C SER A 209 4.02 -15.78 2.94
N GLU A 210 2.92 -16.29 2.38
CA GLU A 210 2.33 -17.59 2.76
C GLU A 210 1.66 -18.35 1.59
N CYS A 211 2.37 -18.51 0.47
CA CYS A 211 1.89 -19.36 -0.62
C CYS A 211 2.10 -20.83 -0.26
N SER A 212 1.10 -21.46 0.37
CA SER A 212 1.10 -22.90 0.65
C SER A 212 0.41 -23.74 -0.44
N SER A 213 -0.27 -23.10 -1.40
CA SER A 213 -1.01 -23.81 -2.44
C SER A 213 -0.13 -24.20 -3.63
N ASP A 214 -0.36 -25.42 -4.13
CA ASP A 214 0.24 -26.01 -5.33
C ASP A 214 -0.20 -25.33 -6.65
N LYS A 215 -0.91 -24.20 -6.57
CA LYS A 215 -1.39 -23.43 -7.72
C LYS A 215 -1.02 -21.96 -7.52
N GLN A 216 -0.14 -21.45 -8.37
CA GLN A 216 0.27 -20.05 -8.37
C GLN A 216 -0.04 -19.45 -9.74
N VAL A 217 -1.31 -19.19 -9.98
CA VAL A 217 -1.76 -18.80 -11.32
C VAL A 217 -1.69 -17.29 -11.48
N VAL A 218 -0.58 -16.79 -12.04
CA VAL A 218 -0.50 -15.43 -12.62
C VAL A 218 -1.00 -15.44 -14.08
N SER A 219 -1.91 -16.33 -14.45
CA SER A 219 -2.36 -16.52 -15.83
C SER A 219 -3.60 -15.70 -16.17
N ASN A 220 -3.55 -14.39 -16.00
CA ASN A 220 -4.62 -13.54 -16.54
C ASN A 220 -4.13 -12.89 -17.83
N SER A 221 -4.24 -13.65 -18.93
CA SER A 221 -3.72 -13.32 -20.28
C SER A 221 -4.24 -12.02 -20.89
N ARG A 222 -5.20 -11.36 -20.22
CA ARG A 222 -5.81 -10.13 -20.68
C ARG A 222 -5.25 -8.88 -20.00
N LEU A 223 -4.40 -9.04 -18.99
CA LEU A 223 -3.75 -7.92 -18.32
C LEU A 223 -2.45 -7.54 -19.04
N ASN A 224 -2.26 -6.25 -19.24
CA ASN A 224 -1.00 -5.68 -19.76
C ASN A 224 0.04 -5.55 -18.64
N ILE A 225 0.41 -6.67 -18.04
CA ILE A 225 1.44 -6.70 -17.00
C ILE A 225 2.80 -6.52 -17.66
N GLN A 226 3.50 -5.45 -17.31
CA GLN A 226 4.82 -5.11 -17.86
C GLN A 226 5.96 -5.51 -16.93
N THR A 227 5.72 -5.43 -15.62
CA THR A 227 6.72 -5.75 -14.60
C THR A 227 6.12 -6.72 -13.61
N ILE A 228 6.83 -7.81 -13.33
CA ILE A 228 6.57 -8.69 -12.20
C ILE A 228 7.79 -8.70 -11.30
N ILE A 229 7.58 -8.43 -10.01
CA ILE A 229 8.64 -8.54 -8.99
C ILE A 229 8.21 -9.59 -7.98
N PHE A 230 8.97 -10.66 -7.81
CA PHE A 230 8.71 -11.68 -6.79
C PHE A 230 9.60 -11.42 -5.57
N PHE A 231 8.95 -11.23 -4.41
CA PHE A 231 9.58 -11.04 -3.10
C PHE A 231 9.25 -12.20 -2.15
N ASN A 232 10.28 -12.65 -1.44
CA ASN A 232 10.25 -13.59 -0.32
C ASN A 232 9.74 -15.02 -0.65
N LYS A 233 10.36 -16.01 0.01
CA LYS A 233 10.06 -17.46 -0.02
C LYS A 233 10.39 -18.22 -1.32
N PRO A 234 10.49 -19.56 -1.24
CA PRO A 234 10.72 -20.39 -2.42
C PRO A 234 9.52 -20.32 -3.38
N LEU A 235 9.71 -19.62 -4.49
CA LEU A 235 8.75 -19.50 -5.58
C LEU A 235 8.77 -20.75 -6.45
N ARG A 236 7.64 -21.45 -6.62
CA ARG A 236 7.54 -22.62 -7.49
C ARG A 236 7.24 -22.20 -8.93
N LEU A 237 8.27 -22.14 -9.77
CA LEU A 237 8.14 -21.66 -11.15
C LEU A 237 7.27 -22.56 -12.04
N ASP A 238 7.23 -23.86 -11.76
CA ASP A 238 6.42 -24.85 -12.48
C ASP A 238 4.92 -24.60 -12.39
N ALA A 239 4.48 -23.81 -11.40
CA ALA A 239 3.10 -23.43 -11.20
C ALA A 239 2.73 -22.07 -11.81
N ILE A 240 3.70 -21.32 -12.36
CA ILE A 240 3.50 -19.92 -12.78
C ILE A 240 3.47 -19.83 -14.30
N THR A 241 2.40 -19.25 -14.83
CA THR A 241 2.34 -18.80 -16.23
C THR A 241 2.61 -17.31 -16.28
N LEU A 242 3.64 -16.89 -17.02
CA LEU A 242 3.96 -15.48 -17.20
C LEU A 242 3.12 -14.86 -18.34
N PRO A 243 2.70 -13.60 -18.21
CA PRO A 243 1.98 -12.91 -19.27
C PRO A 243 2.90 -12.61 -20.45
N SER A 244 2.38 -12.71 -21.68
CA SER A 244 3.15 -12.45 -22.90
C SER A 244 3.58 -10.99 -23.06
N THR A 245 2.92 -10.06 -22.38
CA THR A 245 3.25 -8.62 -22.34
C THR A 245 4.39 -8.29 -21.38
N LEU A 246 4.89 -9.26 -20.61
CA LEU A 246 5.90 -9.02 -19.58
C LEU A 246 7.19 -8.51 -20.20
N THR A 247 7.64 -7.33 -19.76
CA THR A 247 8.91 -6.71 -20.19
C THR A 247 10.00 -6.80 -19.13
N SER A 248 9.63 -6.95 -17.85
CA SER A 248 10.56 -6.99 -16.73
C SER A 248 10.13 -8.08 -15.74
N LEU A 249 11.03 -9.02 -15.44
CA LEU A 249 10.87 -10.03 -14.41
C LEU A 249 12.01 -9.89 -13.42
N ILE A 250 11.68 -9.64 -12.16
CA ILE A 250 12.65 -9.48 -11.08
C ILE A 250 12.37 -10.54 -10.03
N LEU A 251 13.30 -11.47 -9.83
CA LEU A 251 13.26 -12.50 -8.81
C LEU A 251 14.22 -12.08 -7.70
N ARG A 252 13.70 -11.65 -6.55
CA ARG A 252 14.51 -11.21 -5.39
C ARG A 252 14.50 -12.12 -4.15
N PRO A 253 13.88 -13.32 -4.08
CA PRO A 253 14.05 -14.11 -2.86
C PRO A 253 15.52 -14.53 -2.73
N ASP A 254 16.17 -14.23 -1.61
CA ASP A 254 17.54 -14.68 -1.30
C ASP A 254 17.69 -16.21 -1.37
N THR A 255 16.56 -16.92 -1.35
CA THR A 255 16.43 -18.38 -1.39
C THR A 255 16.02 -18.93 -2.77
N PHE A 256 15.86 -18.08 -3.78
CA PHE A 256 15.46 -18.52 -5.11
C PHE A 256 16.65 -19.15 -5.85
N ASN A 257 16.66 -20.48 -5.95
CA ASN A 257 17.67 -21.23 -6.71
C ASN A 257 17.04 -22.35 -7.56
N GLN A 258 15.81 -22.14 -8.04
CA GLN A 258 15.12 -23.09 -8.92
C GLN A 258 15.48 -22.81 -10.39
N SER A 259 15.56 -23.86 -11.21
CA SER A 259 15.86 -23.71 -12.63
C SER A 259 14.78 -22.88 -13.34
N LEU A 260 15.21 -21.89 -14.12
CA LEU A 260 14.33 -21.11 -15.01
C LEU A 260 13.72 -21.95 -16.15
N ALA A 261 14.18 -23.19 -16.37
CA ALA A 261 13.59 -24.07 -17.39
C ALA A 261 12.10 -24.35 -17.15
N ALA A 262 11.62 -24.20 -15.91
CA ALA A 262 10.21 -24.34 -15.57
C ALA A 262 9.32 -23.22 -16.14
N LEU A 263 9.91 -22.08 -16.57
CA LEU A 263 9.21 -20.97 -17.20
C LEU A 263 9.23 -21.03 -18.73
N ASP A 264 9.64 -22.14 -19.34
CA ASP A 264 9.80 -22.26 -20.80
C ASP A 264 8.45 -22.31 -21.55
N PRO A 265 8.18 -21.40 -22.51
CA PRO A 265 9.03 -20.29 -22.96
C PRO A 265 8.89 -19.03 -22.11
N LEU A 266 10.02 -18.34 -21.90
CA LEU A 266 10.00 -16.98 -21.36
C LEU A 266 9.17 -16.06 -22.28
N PRO A 267 8.50 -15.03 -21.73
CA PRO A 267 7.74 -14.10 -22.54
C PRO A 267 8.61 -13.46 -23.64
N PRO A 268 8.11 -13.39 -24.89
CA PRO A 268 8.91 -12.95 -26.05
C PRO A 268 9.31 -11.47 -25.99
N HIS A 269 8.70 -10.69 -25.09
CA HIS A 269 8.97 -9.27 -24.91
C HIS A 269 9.78 -8.96 -23.64
N LEU A 270 10.28 -9.98 -22.94
CA LEU A 270 11.02 -9.83 -21.69
C LEU A 270 12.38 -9.18 -21.95
N LYS A 271 12.53 -7.89 -21.62
CA LYS A 271 13.78 -7.12 -21.80
C LYS A 271 14.69 -7.16 -20.58
N TYR A 272 14.11 -7.30 -19.40
CA TYR A 272 14.85 -7.24 -18.14
C TYR A 272 14.55 -8.49 -17.32
N LEU A 273 15.60 -9.26 -17.03
CA LEU A 273 15.57 -10.36 -16.08
C LEU A 273 16.58 -10.07 -14.98
N SER A 274 16.11 -9.90 -13.74
CA SER A 274 16.95 -9.75 -12.57
C SER A 274 16.78 -10.97 -11.68
N LEU A 275 17.89 -11.60 -11.34
CA LEU A 275 17.97 -12.77 -10.47
C LEU A 275 18.70 -12.37 -9.18
N PRO A 276 18.50 -13.08 -8.06
CA PRO A 276 19.26 -12.80 -6.84
C PRO A 276 20.73 -13.20 -7.03
N ASP A 277 21.63 -12.56 -6.29
CA ASP A 277 23.08 -12.84 -6.34
C ASP A 277 23.41 -14.28 -5.92
N THR A 278 22.48 -14.96 -5.22
CA THR A 278 22.59 -16.36 -4.77
C THR A 278 22.13 -17.38 -5.81
N TYR A 279 21.74 -16.94 -7.01
CA TYR A 279 21.27 -17.84 -8.07
C TYR A 279 22.43 -18.58 -8.75
N GLU A 280 22.42 -19.92 -8.68
CA GLU A 280 23.52 -20.77 -9.16
C GLU A 280 23.10 -21.71 -10.31
N GLN A 281 21.81 -21.80 -10.63
CA GLN A 281 21.34 -22.71 -11.67
C GLN A 281 21.76 -22.25 -13.08
N PRO A 282 22.05 -23.18 -14.01
CA PRO A 282 22.41 -22.82 -15.37
C PRO A 282 21.27 -22.09 -16.09
N ILE A 283 21.62 -21.02 -16.81
CA ILE A 283 20.72 -20.33 -17.73
C ILE A 283 20.92 -20.98 -19.11
N TYR A 284 20.00 -21.86 -19.50
CA TYR A 284 20.11 -22.58 -20.77
C TYR A 284 19.91 -21.63 -21.96
N GLN A 285 20.84 -21.67 -22.93
CA GLN A 285 20.90 -20.74 -24.08
C GLN A 285 19.64 -20.70 -24.97
N ASN A 286 18.77 -21.71 -24.90
CA ASN A 286 17.49 -21.70 -25.61
C ASN A 286 16.52 -20.65 -25.05
N GLN A 287 16.80 -20.14 -23.84
CA GLN A 287 16.24 -18.90 -23.32
C GLN A 287 17.04 -17.74 -23.90
N HIS A 288 16.77 -17.39 -25.17
CA HIS A 288 17.30 -16.17 -25.74
C HIS A 288 16.75 -14.98 -24.94
N LEU A 289 17.56 -14.47 -24.01
CA LEU A 289 17.39 -13.13 -23.47
C LEU A 289 17.51 -12.16 -24.66
N PRO A 290 16.43 -11.43 -25.03
CA PRO A 290 16.48 -10.48 -26.13
C PRO A 290 17.34 -9.25 -25.82
#